data_AF-A0A7U9DID8-F1
#
_entry.id   AF-A0A7U9DID8-F1
#
_cell.length_a   1.000
_cell.length_b   1.000
_cell.length_c   1.000
_cell.angle_alpha   90.00
_cell.angle_beta   90.00
_cell.angle_gamma   90.00
#
_symmetry.space_group_name_H-M   'P 1'
#
loop_
_entity.id
_entity.type
_entity.pdbx_description
1 polymer ?
#
loop_
_entity_poly.entity_id
_entity_poly.type
_entity_poly.pdbx_seq_one_letter_code
_entity_poly.pdbx_strand_id
1 'polypeptide(L)'
;MVNDTLLATGDLTAEQSTAYQDTEFDSLLDKAFRPKTPQAAKAVEAAVQTLAQQALTNTVTVSDDAYKSIATIIEQIDFKLTEQIKLILSHPDFQKLESSWRGMEHLVYNTETDEKLKIRFMNLSKDELRKI
;
A
#
# COMPACT_ATOMS: atom_id res chain seq x y z
N MET A 1 -39.10 -30.11 -22.70
CA MET A 1 -37.88 -29.29 -22.91
C MET A 1 -37.18 -29.20 -21.57
N VAL A 2 -36.13 -30.00 -21.38
CA VAL A 2 -34.71 -29.60 -21.19
C VAL A 2 -34.35 -29.29 -19.73
N ASN A 3 -33.50 -30.18 -19.19
CA ASN A 3 -32.61 -30.17 -18.00
C ASN A 3 -32.19 -28.81 -17.41
N ASP A 4 -31.97 -28.74 -16.09
CA ASP A 4 -30.59 -28.86 -15.58
C ASP A 4 -30.42 -29.21 -14.08
N THR A 5 -29.49 -30.13 -13.91
CA THR A 5 -28.69 -30.57 -12.77
C THR A 5 -28.15 -29.43 -11.90
N LEU A 6 -28.14 -29.58 -10.56
CA LEU A 6 -26.96 -29.34 -9.69
C LEU A 6 -27.27 -29.53 -8.19
N LEU A 7 -26.89 -30.73 -7.72
CA LEU A 7 -26.20 -31.07 -6.46
C LEU A 7 -26.63 -30.45 -5.11
N ALA A 8 -27.20 -31.33 -4.28
CA ALA A 8 -26.93 -31.39 -2.86
C ALA A 8 -25.49 -31.90 -2.62
N THR A 9 -24.72 -31.20 -1.78
CA THR A 9 -23.56 -31.63 -0.96
C THR A 9 -23.13 -30.36 -0.22
N GLY A 10 -23.29 -30.26 1.10
CA GLY A 10 -22.43 -30.93 2.07
C GLY A 10 -21.44 -29.90 2.60
N ASP A 11 -21.91 -29.07 3.54
CA ASP A 11 -21.15 -28.07 4.28
C ASP A 11 -20.22 -28.81 5.26
N LEU A 12 -19.02 -29.19 4.80
CA LEU A 12 -18.04 -29.98 5.55
C LEU A 12 -16.60 -29.63 5.14
N THR A 13 -16.15 -28.39 5.26
CA THR A 13 -14.71 -28.08 5.16
C THR A 13 -14.32 -26.87 6.01
N ALA A 14 -14.38 -27.00 7.34
CA ALA A 14 -13.70 -26.08 8.25
C ALA A 14 -12.97 -26.78 9.42
N GLU A 15 -13.21 -28.08 9.66
CA GLU A 15 -12.60 -28.81 10.80
C GLU A 15 -11.48 -29.78 10.40
N GLN A 16 -11.21 -29.99 9.10
CA GLN A 16 -10.20 -30.97 8.68
C GLN A 16 -8.80 -30.40 8.47
N SER A 17 -8.60 -29.09 8.40
CA SER A 17 -7.29 -28.51 8.07
C SER A 17 -6.26 -28.56 9.21
N THR A 18 -6.68 -28.70 10.47
CA THR A 18 -5.77 -28.77 11.63
C THR A 18 -5.23 -30.18 11.86
N ALA A 19 -6.05 -31.22 11.70
CA ALA A 19 -5.63 -32.61 11.96
C ALA A 19 -4.59 -33.16 10.96
N TYR A 20 -4.58 -32.66 9.73
CA TYR A 20 -3.60 -33.11 8.72
C TYR A 20 -2.20 -32.55 8.95
N GLN A 21 -2.05 -31.36 9.53
CA GLN A 21 -0.72 -30.77 9.76
C GLN A 21 0.03 -31.43 10.92
N ASP A 22 -0.69 -31.80 11.98
CA ASP A 22 -0.09 -32.46 13.15
C ASP A 22 0.50 -33.83 12.77
N THR A 23 -0.20 -34.60 11.93
CA THR A 23 0.27 -35.93 11.48
C THR A 23 1.44 -35.87 10.50
N GLU A 24 1.52 -34.84 9.66
CA GLU A 24 2.64 -34.64 8.75
C GLU A 24 3.92 -34.27 9.52
N PHE A 25 3.79 -33.42 10.53
CA PHE A 25 4.91 -32.99 11.38
C PHE A 25 5.53 -34.16 12.17
N ASP A 26 4.71 -35.00 12.78
CA ASP A 26 5.15 -36.20 13.48
C ASP A 26 5.92 -37.17 12.56
N SER A 27 5.44 -37.31 11.32
CA SER A 27 6.11 -38.16 10.32
C SER A 27 7.51 -37.65 9.92
N LEU A 28 7.71 -36.32 9.94
CA LEU A 28 9.00 -35.69 9.66
C LEU A 28 9.97 -35.83 10.85
N LEU A 29 9.47 -35.74 12.08
CA LEU A 29 10.26 -35.94 13.29
C LEU A 29 10.81 -37.37 13.39
N ASP A 30 9.96 -38.37 13.15
CA ASP A 30 10.36 -39.78 13.17
C ASP A 30 11.42 -40.10 12.11
N LYS A 31 11.30 -39.50 10.92
CA LYS A 31 12.26 -39.67 9.82
C LYS A 31 13.63 -39.05 10.14
N ALA A 32 13.66 -37.92 10.84
CA ALA A 32 14.88 -37.17 11.11
C ALA A 32 15.67 -37.70 12.31
N PHE A 33 15.00 -38.10 13.39
CA PHE A 33 15.66 -38.46 14.65
C PHE A 33 15.65 -39.95 15.00
N ARG A 34 14.76 -40.76 14.37
CA ARG A 34 14.65 -42.21 14.58
C ARG A 34 14.70 -42.64 16.06
N PRO A 35 13.77 -42.17 16.92
CA PRO A 35 13.77 -42.51 18.33
C PRO A 35 13.54 -44.01 18.55
N LYS A 36 14.36 -44.63 19.41
CA LYS A 36 14.31 -46.08 19.67
C LYS A 36 13.35 -46.48 20.80
N THR A 37 12.83 -45.49 21.56
CA THR A 37 11.93 -45.71 22.69
C THR A 37 10.85 -44.63 22.73
N PRO A 38 9.64 -44.93 23.25
CA PRO A 38 8.54 -43.97 23.33
C PRO A 38 8.86 -42.77 24.23
N GLN A 39 9.78 -42.94 25.20
CA GLN A 39 10.25 -41.85 26.05
C GLN A 39 11.20 -40.90 25.31
N ALA A 40 12.01 -41.42 24.38
CA ALA A 40 12.89 -40.59 23.54
C ALA A 40 12.11 -39.77 22.51
N ALA A 41 11.01 -40.31 21.97
CA ALA A 41 10.14 -39.58 21.05
C ALA A 41 9.56 -38.31 21.70
N LYS A 42 8.98 -38.45 22.91
CA LYS A 42 8.47 -37.29 23.68
C LYS A 42 9.55 -36.27 24.04
N ALA A 43 10.76 -36.73 24.32
CA ALA A 43 11.87 -35.83 24.64
C ALA A 43 12.35 -35.02 23.42
N VAL A 44 12.36 -35.64 22.23
CA VAL A 44 12.70 -34.98 20.97
C VAL A 44 11.64 -33.95 20.60
N GLU A 45 10.36 -34.31 20.73
CA GLU A 45 9.23 -33.38 20.50
C GLU A 45 9.34 -32.13 21.38
N ALA A 46 9.54 -32.31 22.69
CA ALA A 46 9.72 -31.20 23.63
C ALA A 46 10.96 -30.34 23.32
N ALA A 47 12.06 -30.97 22.89
CA ALA A 47 13.28 -30.27 22.51
C ALA A 47 13.09 -29.44 21.24
N VAL A 48 12.42 -29.99 20.21
CA VAL A 48 12.12 -29.28 18.96
C VAL A 48 11.13 -28.14 19.20
N GLN A 49 10.11 -28.34 20.04
CA GLN A 49 9.17 -27.30 20.42
C GLN A 49 9.87 -26.13 21.13
N THR A 50 10.77 -26.44 22.08
CA THR A 50 11.58 -25.42 22.77
C THR A 50 12.48 -24.68 21.78
N LEU A 51 13.10 -25.40 20.85
CA LEU A 51 14.00 -24.82 19.85
C LEU A 51 13.24 -23.96 18.83
N ALA A 52 12.05 -24.37 18.41
CA ALA A 52 11.14 -23.58 17.56
C ALA A 52 10.70 -22.30 18.26
N GLN A 53 10.37 -22.38 19.56
CA GLN A 53 10.00 -21.22 20.37
C GLN A 53 11.18 -20.23 20.50
N GLN A 54 12.40 -20.72 20.70
CA GLN A 54 13.59 -19.86 20.75
C GLN A 54 14.03 -19.35 19.38
N ALA A 55 13.78 -20.08 18.30
CA ALA A 55 14.01 -19.62 16.95
C ALA A 55 13.04 -18.49 16.59
N LEU A 56 11.74 -18.63 16.90
CA LEU A 56 10.72 -17.61 16.65
C LEU A 56 10.95 -16.33 17.48
N THR A 57 11.51 -16.47 18.69
CA THR A 57 11.84 -15.31 19.55
C THR A 57 13.07 -14.55 19.03
N ASN A 58 14.01 -15.23 18.37
CA ASN A 58 15.27 -14.63 17.88
C ASN A 58 15.24 -14.25 16.39
N THR A 59 14.18 -14.57 15.65
CA THR A 59 14.00 -14.01 14.32
C THR A 59 13.59 -12.55 14.47
N VAL A 60 14.45 -11.63 14.01
CA VAL A 60 14.09 -10.22 13.80
C VAL A 60 13.07 -10.19 12.67
N THR A 61 11.82 -10.52 13.00
CA THR A 61 10.68 -10.16 12.18
C THR A 61 10.59 -8.64 12.33
N VAL A 62 10.95 -7.90 11.29
CA VAL A 62 10.58 -6.49 11.21
C VAL A 62 9.07 -6.49 11.39
N SER A 63 8.59 -6.06 12.55
CA SER A 63 7.20 -6.31 12.92
C SER A 63 6.32 -5.60 11.90
N ASP A 64 5.21 -6.24 11.54
CA ASP A 64 4.14 -5.62 10.74
C ASP A 64 3.75 -4.24 11.34
N ASP A 65 3.87 -4.12 12.65
CA ASP A 65 3.64 -2.90 13.42
C ASP A 65 4.67 -1.78 13.13
N ALA A 66 5.93 -2.10 12.84
CA ALA A 66 6.94 -1.12 12.46
C ALA A 66 6.65 -0.52 11.07
N TYR A 67 6.26 -1.34 10.10
CA TYR A 67 5.86 -0.85 8.77
C TYR A 67 4.59 0.00 8.84
N LYS A 68 3.59 -0.43 9.61
CA LYS A 68 2.37 0.34 9.87
C LYS A 68 2.67 1.67 10.54
N SER A 69 3.55 1.69 11.55
CA SER A 69 3.97 2.91 12.23
C SER A 69 4.65 3.90 11.27
N ILE A 70 5.53 3.42 10.38
CA ILE A 70 6.16 4.28 9.36
C ILE A 70 5.11 4.83 8.40
N ALA A 71 4.16 4.00 7.94
CA ALA A 71 3.08 4.44 7.06
C ALA A 71 2.21 5.53 7.72
N THR A 72 1.87 5.37 9.00
CA THR A 72 1.13 6.39 9.77
C THR A 72 1.92 7.70 9.88
N ILE A 73 3.24 7.64 10.09
CA ILE A 73 4.08 8.84 10.14
C ILE A 73 4.10 9.54 8.77
N ILE A 74 4.22 8.79 7.67
CA ILE A 74 4.18 9.34 6.30
C ILE A 74 2.83 10.03 6.05
N GLU A 75 1.71 9.39 6.40
CA GLU A 75 0.37 9.97 6.25
C GLU A 75 0.24 11.29 7.02
N GLN A 76 0.75 11.35 8.25
CA GLN A 76 0.72 12.58 9.06
C GLN A 76 1.57 13.70 8.43
N ILE A 77 2.70 13.36 7.82
CA ILE A 77 3.54 14.33 7.11
C ILE A 77 2.81 14.83 5.87
N ASP A 78 2.27 13.93 5.05
CA ASP A 78 1.53 14.28 3.84
C ASP A 78 0.30 15.14 4.14
N PHE A 79 -0.40 14.85 5.24
CA PHE A 79 -1.51 15.68 5.72
C PHE A 79 -1.05 17.11 6.04
N LYS A 80 0.03 17.26 6.80
CA LYS A 80 0.59 18.58 7.16
C LYS A 80 1.08 19.34 5.93
N LEU A 81 1.74 18.66 4.99
CA LEU A 81 2.20 19.26 3.73
C LEU A 81 1.02 19.71 2.88
N THR A 82 -0.01 18.86 2.75
CA THR A 82 -1.24 19.19 2.00
C THR A 82 -1.96 20.39 2.59
N GLU A 83 -2.06 20.46 3.92
CA GLU A 83 -2.67 21.61 4.62
C GLU A 83 -1.91 22.91 4.31
N GLN A 84 -0.58 22.90 4.40
CA GLN A 84 0.23 24.09 4.11
C GLN A 84 0.18 24.50 2.64
N ILE A 85 0.30 23.53 1.73
CA ILE A 85 0.23 23.79 0.29
C ILE A 85 -1.15 24.36 -0.07
N LYS A 86 -2.23 23.82 0.51
CA LYS A 86 -3.57 24.34 0.31
C LYS A 86 -3.66 25.81 0.70
N LEU A 87 -3.10 26.20 1.84
CA LEU A 87 -3.08 27.61 2.26
C LEU A 87 -2.35 28.49 1.24
N ILE A 88 -1.17 28.06 0.78
CA ILE A 88 -0.37 28.80 -0.21
C ILE A 88 -1.12 28.95 -1.54
N LEU A 89 -1.67 27.85 -2.07
CA LEU A 89 -2.39 27.83 -3.35
C LEU A 89 -3.75 28.56 -3.27
N SER A 90 -4.37 28.59 -2.10
CA SER A 90 -5.64 29.30 -1.87
C SER A 90 -5.48 30.81 -1.69
N HIS A 91 -4.23 31.32 -1.62
CA HIS A 91 -3.98 32.73 -1.42
C HIS A 91 -4.49 33.57 -2.60
N PRO A 92 -5.27 34.65 -2.38
CA PRO A 92 -5.93 35.40 -3.46
C PRO A 92 -4.94 36.00 -4.47
N ASP A 93 -3.77 36.45 -4.01
CA ASP A 93 -2.75 37.00 -4.91
C ASP A 93 -2.13 35.91 -5.80
N PHE A 94 -1.95 34.70 -5.26
CA PHE A 94 -1.45 33.57 -6.02
C PHE A 94 -2.46 33.12 -7.07
N GLN A 95 -3.74 32.99 -6.68
CA GLN A 95 -4.82 32.62 -7.61
C GLN A 95 -5.01 33.64 -8.74
N LYS A 96 -4.87 34.94 -8.45
CA LYS A 96 -4.93 36.00 -9.47
C LYS A 96 -3.80 35.87 -10.48
N LEU A 97 -2.59 35.59 -10.01
CA LEU A 97 -1.44 35.34 -10.89
C LEU A 97 -1.63 34.05 -11.68
N GLU A 98 -1.94 32.94 -11.01
CA GLU A 98 -2.12 31.62 -11.61
C GLU A 98 -3.22 31.60 -12.68
N SER A 99 -4.36 32.24 -12.43
CA SER A 99 -5.44 32.36 -13.41
C SER A 99 -5.01 33.11 -14.67
N SER A 100 -4.19 34.16 -14.53
CA SER A 100 -3.64 34.91 -15.66
C SER A 100 -2.67 34.05 -16.48
N TRP A 101 -1.80 33.29 -15.81
CA TRP A 101 -0.84 32.39 -16.47
C TRP A 101 -1.50 31.17 -17.11
N ARG A 102 -2.46 30.52 -16.43
CA ARG A 102 -3.25 29.42 -17.00
C ARG A 102 -4.08 29.87 -18.19
N GLY A 103 -4.62 31.09 -18.16
CA GLY A 103 -5.31 31.67 -19.31
C GLY A 103 -4.39 31.86 -20.51
N MET A 104 -3.17 32.34 -20.28
CA MET A 104 -2.14 32.46 -21.34
C MET A 104 -1.69 31.09 -21.85
N GLU A 105 -1.41 30.16 -20.96
CA GLU A 105 -1.07 28.78 -21.29
C GLU A 105 -2.16 28.16 -22.18
N HIS A 106 -3.42 28.29 -21.78
CA HIS A 106 -4.55 27.81 -22.57
C HIS A 106 -4.60 28.46 -23.96
N LEU A 107 -4.36 29.77 -24.06
CA LEU A 107 -4.31 30.45 -25.36
C LEU A 107 -3.19 29.90 -26.25
N VAL A 108 -2.00 29.67 -25.70
CA VAL A 108 -0.85 29.15 -26.45
C VAL A 108 -1.09 27.72 -26.91
N TYR A 109 -1.53 26.83 -26.02
CA TYR A 109 -1.71 25.41 -26.36
C TYR A 109 -2.87 25.14 -27.32
N ASN A 110 -3.90 26.00 -27.33
CA ASN A 110 -5.06 25.84 -28.20
C ASN A 110 -4.98 26.70 -29.47
N THR A 111 -3.87 27.39 -29.70
CA THR A 111 -3.66 28.17 -30.92
C THR A 111 -2.54 27.55 -31.75
N GLU A 112 -2.86 27.13 -32.97
CA GLU A 112 -1.85 26.71 -33.94
C GLU A 112 -1.12 27.95 -34.47
N THR A 113 0.00 28.30 -33.84
CA THR A 113 0.85 29.41 -34.30
C THR A 113 1.75 28.97 -35.43
N ASP A 114 1.67 29.64 -36.58
CA ASP A 114 2.54 29.46 -37.75
C ASP A 114 3.29 30.77 -38.09
N GLU A 115 3.94 30.87 -39.26
CA GLU A 115 4.61 32.11 -39.67
C GLU A 115 3.66 33.32 -39.78
N LYS A 116 2.36 33.08 -40.00
CA LYS A 116 1.32 34.10 -40.18
C LYS A 116 0.69 34.52 -38.86
N LEU A 117 0.70 33.67 -37.83
CA LEU A 117 0.09 33.95 -36.53
C LEU A 117 1.11 34.05 -35.39
N LYS A 118 1.21 35.24 -34.78
CA LYS A 118 2.12 35.52 -33.67
C LYS A 118 1.36 36.02 -32.44
N ILE A 119 1.60 35.37 -31.30
CA ILE A 119 1.11 35.84 -30.00
C ILE A 119 2.19 36.77 -29.40
N ARG A 120 1.80 37.99 -29.01
CA ARG A 120 2.66 38.93 -28.29
C ARG A 120 2.06 39.23 -26.93
N PHE A 121 2.87 39.12 -25.89
CA PHE A 121 2.45 39.37 -24.52
C PHE A 121 3.01 40.71 -24.02
N MET A 122 2.16 41.46 -23.32
CA MET A 122 2.52 42.67 -22.59
C MET A 122 2.04 42.50 -21.15
N ASN A 123 2.98 42.46 -20.20
CA ASN A 123 2.67 42.38 -18.78
C ASN A 123 2.36 43.79 -18.25
N LEU A 124 1.10 44.05 -17.92
CA LEU A 124 0.64 45.35 -17.42
C LEU A 124 -0.56 45.16 -16.49
N SER A 125 -0.60 45.89 -15.37
CA SER A 125 -1.77 45.92 -14.50
C SER A 125 -2.88 46.84 -15.07
N LYS A 126 -4.12 46.63 -14.60
CA LYS A 126 -5.27 47.45 -15.01
C LYS A 126 -5.12 48.93 -14.64
N ASP A 127 -4.45 49.23 -13.53
CA ASP A 127 -4.25 50.60 -13.06
C ASP A 127 -3.18 51.32 -13.87
N GLU A 128 -2.13 50.62 -14.30
CA GLU A 128 -1.15 51.14 -15.25
C GLU A 128 -1.79 51.42 -16.60
N LEU A 129 -2.67 50.52 -17.09
CA LEU A 129 -3.38 50.74 -18.35
C LEU A 129 -4.27 51.99 -18.32
N ARG A 130 -4.90 52.28 -17.17
CA ARG A 130 -5.76 53.46 -17.01
C ARG A 130 -4.98 54.78 -16.99
N LYS A 131 -3.71 54.74 -16.58
CA LYS A 131 -2.85 55.93 -16.48
C LYS A 131 -2.19 56.30 -17.82
N ILE A 132 -2.16 55.36 -18.76
CA ILE A 132 -1.73 55.56 -20.15
C ILE A 132 -2.89 56.17 -20.94
#